data_AF-A0A1U7GVR3-F1
#
_entry.id   AF-A0A1U7GVR3-F1
#
_cell.length_a   1.000
_cell.length_b   1.000
_cell.length_c   1.000
_cell.angle_alpha   90.00
_cell.angle_beta   90.00
_cell.angle_gamma   90.00
#
_symmetry.space_group_name_H-M   'P 1'
#
loop_
_entity.id
_entity.type
_entity.pdbx_description
1 polymer ?
#
loop_
_entity_poly.entity_id
_entity_poly.type
_entity_poly.pdbx_seq_one_letter_code
_entity_poly.pdbx_strand_id
1 'polypeptide(L)'
;MDITKTTCPRCHQPVNRQAITCPYCRAQLKAYGHPGIPLHRATGNSYLCDSCAYHADDSCNFPQRPYAKECTLYQNLAESELELQQLREAKSFSTTARNWIKRNQALLLLLALLLVCLLVALLQS
;
A
#
# COMPACT_ATOMS: atom_id res chain seq x y z
N MET A 1 -8.67 5.01 -18.79
CA MET A 1 -8.41 3.62 -18.36
C MET A 1 -9.50 3.20 -17.37
N ASP A 2 -10.19 2.09 -17.63
CA ASP A 2 -11.19 1.53 -16.72
C ASP A 2 -10.49 0.76 -15.58
N ILE A 3 -10.34 1.40 -14.41
CA ILE A 3 -9.71 0.81 -13.21
C ILE A 3 -10.58 -0.28 -12.53
N THR A 4 -11.72 -0.63 -13.11
CA THR A 4 -12.73 -1.53 -12.55
C THR A 4 -12.58 -2.97 -13.03
N LYS A 5 -11.78 -3.21 -14.06
CA LYS A 5 -11.57 -4.53 -14.68
C LYS A 5 -10.21 -5.12 -14.32
N THR A 6 -10.18 -6.44 -14.13
CA THR A 6 -8.98 -7.26 -13.94
C THR A 6 -9.14 -8.53 -14.76
N THR A 7 -8.04 -9.14 -15.20
CA THR A 7 -8.05 -10.37 -15.98
C THR A 7 -8.23 -11.59 -15.07
N CYS A 8 -9.14 -12.50 -15.43
CA CYS A 8 -9.31 -13.76 -14.72
C CYS A 8 -8.08 -14.67 -14.94
N PRO A 9 -7.43 -15.21 -13.91
CA PRO A 9 -6.22 -16.03 -14.06
C PRO A 9 -6.48 -17.41 -14.67
N ARG A 10 -7.75 -17.86 -14.72
CA ARG A 10 -8.12 -19.19 -15.26
C ARG A 10 -8.45 -19.16 -16.74
N CYS A 11 -9.24 -18.19 -17.18
CA CYS A 11 -9.72 -18.12 -18.57
C CYS A 11 -9.26 -16.86 -19.32
N HIS A 12 -8.44 -16.02 -18.67
CA HIS A 12 -7.89 -14.78 -19.23
C HIS A 12 -8.93 -13.77 -19.73
N GLN A 13 -10.20 -13.93 -19.33
CA GLN A 13 -11.28 -13.00 -19.67
C GLN A 13 -11.26 -11.78 -18.75
N PRO A 14 -11.62 -10.58 -19.25
CA PRO A 14 -11.76 -9.40 -18.41
C PRO A 14 -12.97 -9.56 -17.47
N VAL A 15 -12.74 -9.43 -16.17
CA VAL A 15 -13.75 -9.56 -15.13
C VAL A 15 -13.76 -8.34 -14.21
N ASN A 16 -14.88 -8.09 -13.56
CA ASN A 16 -14.97 -7.04 -12.55
C ASN A 16 -14.02 -7.35 -11.39
N ARG A 17 -13.23 -6.37 -10.94
CA ARG A 17 -12.34 -6.49 -9.76
C ARG A 17 -13.06 -6.89 -8.48
N GLN A 18 -14.37 -6.66 -8.41
CA GLN A 18 -15.23 -7.02 -7.29
C GLN A 18 -15.90 -8.39 -7.45
N ALA A 19 -15.73 -9.06 -8.60
CA ALA A 19 -16.31 -10.36 -8.84
C ALA A 19 -15.76 -11.39 -7.84
N ILE A 20 -16.69 -12.04 -7.12
CA ILE A 20 -16.39 -13.14 -6.20
C ILE A 20 -16.04 -14.41 -7.00
N THR A 21 -16.75 -14.60 -8.11
CA THR A 21 -16.60 -15.74 -9.03
C THR A 21 -16.53 -15.21 -10.46
N CYS A 22 -15.67 -15.80 -11.29
CA CYS A 22 -15.59 -15.48 -12.71
C CYS A 22 -16.89 -15.87 -13.43
N PRO A 23 -17.59 -14.96 -14.14
CA PRO A 23 -18.83 -15.30 -14.84
C PRO A 23 -18.62 -16.24 -16.03
N TYR A 24 -17.39 -16.30 -16.57
CA TYR A 24 -17.07 -17.10 -17.76
C TYR A 24 -16.66 -18.53 -17.44
N CYS A 25 -15.80 -18.73 -16.43
CA CYS A 25 -15.24 -20.04 -16.10
C CYS A 25 -15.59 -20.53 -14.69
N ARG A 26 -16.38 -19.76 -13.94
CA ARG A 26 -16.81 -20.05 -12.56
C ARG A 26 -15.68 -20.25 -11.54
N ALA A 27 -14.46 -19.85 -11.86
CA ALA A 27 -13.36 -19.85 -10.89
C ALA A 27 -13.62 -18.83 -9.78
N GLN A 28 -13.41 -19.23 -8.53
CA GLN A 28 -13.46 -18.32 -7.38
C GLN A 28 -12.28 -17.33 -7.48
N LEU A 29 -12.55 -16.05 -7.28
CA LEU A 29 -11.57 -14.96 -7.41
C LEU A 29 -11.27 -14.28 -6.07
N LYS A 30 -12.16 -14.40 -5.09
CA LYS A 30 -12.00 -13.86 -3.73
C LYS A 30 -12.44 -14.89 -2.69
N ALA A 31 -11.65 -15.00 -1.62
CA ALA A 31 -11.83 -15.82 -0.42
C ALA A 31 -12.94 -16.88 -0.48
N TYR A 32 -12.78 -17.83 -1.40
CA TYR A 32 -13.71 -18.94 -1.63
C TYR A 32 -15.21 -18.60 -1.68
N GLY A 33 -15.59 -17.38 -2.10
CA GLY A 33 -16.99 -16.95 -2.10
C GLY A 33 -17.32 -15.76 -1.21
N HIS A 34 -16.37 -15.27 -0.40
CA HIS A 34 -16.64 -14.18 0.54
C HIS A 34 -16.30 -12.79 -0.01
N PRO A 35 -17.21 -11.81 0.13
CA PRO A 35 -16.91 -10.42 -0.23
C PRO A 35 -15.86 -9.83 0.72
N GLY A 36 -15.03 -8.93 0.20
CA GLY A 36 -14.10 -8.11 1.00
C GLY A 36 -12.77 -8.76 1.37
N ILE A 37 -12.60 -10.07 1.22
CA ILE A 37 -11.35 -10.75 1.58
C ILE A 37 -10.56 -11.13 0.31
N PRO A 38 -9.32 -10.65 0.14
CA PRO A 38 -8.49 -11.02 -1.02
C PRO A 38 -8.10 -12.51 -0.95
N LEU A 39 -7.96 -13.12 -2.13
CA LEU A 39 -7.38 -14.45 -2.27
C LEU A 39 -6.00 -14.30 -2.91
N HIS A 40 -4.95 -14.39 -2.10
CA HIS A 40 -3.58 -14.34 -2.61
C HIS A 40 -3.23 -15.66 -3.28
N ARG A 41 -2.41 -15.61 -4.33
CA ARG A 41 -1.98 -16.77 -5.09
C ARG A 41 -0.49 -16.71 -5.35
N ALA A 42 0.20 -17.83 -5.12
CA ALA A 42 1.60 -17.97 -5.48
C ALA A 42 1.78 -17.93 -7.02
N THR A 43 2.92 -17.43 -7.45
CA THR A 43 3.29 -17.37 -8.87
C THR A 43 4.22 -18.52 -9.22
N GLY A 44 3.89 -19.27 -10.28
CA GLY A 44 4.71 -20.41 -10.73
C GLY A 44 4.74 -21.57 -9.72
N ASN A 45 5.95 -21.93 -9.31
CA ASN A 45 6.23 -23.11 -8.47
C ASN A 45 6.49 -22.80 -7.00
N SER A 46 6.49 -21.52 -6.58
CA SER A 46 6.66 -21.16 -5.17
C SER A 46 5.39 -21.41 -4.35
N TYR A 47 5.55 -21.37 -3.02
CA TYR A 47 4.43 -21.38 -2.08
C TYR A 47 4.33 -20.03 -1.38
N LEU A 48 3.11 -19.60 -1.04
CA LEU A 48 2.91 -18.34 -0.32
C LEU A 48 3.57 -18.37 1.07
N CYS A 49 3.65 -19.54 1.70
CA CYS A 49 4.24 -19.65 3.02
C CYS A 49 5.74 -19.31 3.05
N ASP A 50 6.45 -19.42 1.93
CA ASP A 50 7.90 -19.15 1.83
C ASP A 50 8.25 -17.70 2.19
N SER A 51 7.32 -16.76 1.98
CA SER A 51 7.48 -15.33 2.24
C SER A 51 6.44 -14.77 3.23
N CYS A 52 5.71 -15.65 3.93
CA CYS A 52 4.62 -15.26 4.82
C CYS A 52 5.11 -14.94 6.24
N ALA A 53 4.71 -13.79 6.78
CA ALA A 53 5.04 -13.36 8.13
C ALA A 53 4.56 -14.36 9.19
N TYR A 54 3.31 -14.81 9.09
CA TYR A 54 2.75 -15.78 10.03
C TYR A 54 3.39 -17.18 9.93
N HIS A 55 4.03 -17.49 8.81
CA HIS A 55 4.78 -18.74 8.68
C HIS A 55 6.14 -18.62 9.39
N ALA A 56 6.78 -17.46 9.28
CA ALA A 56 8.09 -17.19 9.86
C ALA A 56 8.06 -17.07 11.39
N ASP A 57 6.95 -16.63 11.98
CA ASP A 57 6.76 -16.55 13.43
C ASP A 57 6.02 -17.76 14.04
N ASP A 58 5.80 -18.82 13.24
CA ASP A 58 5.07 -20.04 13.61
C ASP A 58 3.62 -19.83 14.12
N SER A 59 3.03 -18.65 13.93
CA SER A 59 1.65 -18.35 14.37
C SER A 59 0.57 -18.80 13.38
N CYS A 60 0.95 -19.16 12.15
CA CYS A 60 0.01 -19.56 11.10
C CYS A 60 -0.63 -20.93 11.38
N ASN A 61 -1.95 -20.94 11.54
CA ASN A 61 -2.76 -22.15 11.68
C ASN A 61 -3.46 -22.57 10.37
N PHE A 62 -2.99 -22.10 9.21
CA PHE A 62 -3.63 -22.43 7.94
C PHE A 62 -3.35 -23.90 7.57
N PRO A 63 -4.39 -24.73 7.29
CA PRO A 63 -4.21 -26.18 7.12
C PRO A 63 -3.27 -26.60 5.98
N GLN A 64 -3.13 -25.77 4.94
CA GLN A 64 -2.27 -26.08 3.79
C GLN A 64 -0.80 -25.66 4.01
N ARG A 65 -0.43 -25.17 5.21
CA ARG A 65 0.97 -24.91 5.56
C ARG A 65 1.78 -26.21 5.43
N PRO A 66 3.02 -26.18 4.90
CA PRO A 66 3.73 -25.04 4.28
C PRO A 66 3.50 -24.89 2.77
N TYR A 67 2.65 -25.70 2.15
CA TYR A 67 2.52 -25.81 0.69
C TYR A 67 1.35 -25.02 0.10
N ALA A 68 0.91 -23.95 0.77
CA ALA A 68 -0.24 -23.16 0.33
C ALA A 68 0.08 -22.37 -0.95
N LYS A 69 -0.60 -22.71 -2.05
CA LYS A 69 -0.56 -21.92 -3.31
C LYS A 69 -1.61 -20.83 -3.36
N GLU A 70 -2.67 -20.94 -2.57
CA GLU A 70 -3.68 -19.90 -2.41
C GLU A 70 -3.95 -19.70 -0.91
N CYS A 71 -4.05 -18.45 -0.46
CA CYS A 71 -4.27 -18.15 0.96
C CYS A 71 -4.94 -16.78 1.13
N THR A 72 -5.91 -16.70 2.03
CA THR A 72 -6.57 -15.44 2.43
C THR A 72 -5.89 -14.75 3.61
N LEU A 73 -5.01 -15.46 4.32
CA LEU A 73 -4.25 -14.99 5.48
C LEU A 73 -2.80 -14.61 5.15
N TYR A 74 -2.44 -14.60 3.87
CA TYR A 74 -1.06 -14.32 3.45
C TYR A 74 -0.66 -12.88 3.78
N GLN A 75 0.47 -12.72 4.44
CA GLN A 75 1.09 -11.43 4.74
C GLN A 75 2.55 -11.48 4.30
N ASN A 76 2.93 -10.72 3.27
CA ASN A 76 4.29 -10.71 2.74
C ASN A 76 5.22 -9.92 3.68
N LEU A 77 6.29 -10.56 4.16
CA LEU A 77 7.29 -9.92 5.03
C LEU A 77 7.95 -8.70 4.36
N ALA A 78 8.42 -8.85 3.13
CA ALA A 78 9.16 -7.81 2.42
C ALA A 78 8.30 -6.58 2.13
N GLU A 79 7.03 -6.80 1.76
CA GLU A 79 6.09 -5.69 1.54
C GLU A 79 5.78 -4.97 2.85
N SER A 80 5.53 -5.70 3.93
CA SER A 80 5.26 -5.10 5.24
C SER A 80 6.44 -4.29 5.79
N GLU A 81 7.67 -4.75 5.60
CA GLU A 81 8.86 -3.99 5.97
C GLU A 81 9.00 -2.70 5.16
N LEU A 82 8.77 -2.77 3.85
CA LEU A 82 8.87 -1.63 2.95
C LEU A 82 7.78 -0.58 3.23
N GLU A 83 6.54 -1.00 3.48
CA GLU A 83 5.47 -0.11 3.93
C GLU A 83 5.83 0.59 5.25
N LEU A 84 6.40 -0.15 6.20
CA LEU A 84 6.81 0.40 7.49
C LEU A 84 7.96 1.42 7.33
N GLN A 85 8.91 1.16 6.44
CA GLN A 85 9.97 2.12 6.10
C GLN A 85 9.39 3.39 5.48
N GLN A 86 8.52 3.27 4.49
CA GLN A 86 7.88 4.43 3.85
C GLN A 86 7.09 5.28 4.86
N LEU A 87 6.33 4.63 5.75
CA LEU A 87 5.60 5.32 6.82
C LEU A 87 6.54 6.05 7.78
N ARG A 88 7.68 5.45 8.15
CA ARG A 88 8.70 6.09 8.99
C ARG A 88 9.33 7.30 8.30
N GLU A 89 9.68 7.19 7.02
CA GLU A 89 10.25 8.28 6.24
C GLU A 89 9.26 9.45 6.08
N ALA A 90 8.02 9.16 5.71
CA ALA A 90 6.97 10.17 5.57
C ALA A 90 6.72 10.90 6.90
N LYS A 91 6.70 10.16 8.03
CA LYS A 91 6.55 10.73 9.36
C LYS A 91 7.77 11.56 9.77
N SER A 92 8.99 11.11 9.44
CA SER A 92 10.23 11.84 9.70
C SER A 92 10.26 13.19 8.99
N PHE A 93 9.89 13.24 7.70
CA PHE A 93 9.87 14.48 6.94
C PHE A 93 8.84 15.49 7.49
N SER A 94 7.62 15.03 7.75
CA SER A 94 6.56 15.87 8.31
C SER A 94 6.91 16.42 9.69
N THR A 95 7.46 15.57 10.57
CA THR A 95 7.86 15.98 11.93
C THR A 95 9.08 16.91 11.91
N THR A 96 10.06 16.67 11.03
CA THR A 96 11.23 17.53 10.85
C THR A 96 10.84 18.90 10.33
N ALA A 97 9.99 18.97 9.30
CA ALA A 97 9.51 20.24 8.76
C ALA A 97 8.71 21.02 9.81
N ARG A 98 7.81 20.35 10.55
CA ARG A 98 7.01 20.99 11.59
C ARG A 98 7.88 21.52 12.74
N ASN A 99 8.91 20.77 13.15
CA ASN A 99 9.85 21.23 14.17
C ASN A 99 10.73 22.38 13.67
N TRP A 100 11.18 22.35 12.42
CA TRP A 100 11.97 23.43 11.83
C TRP A 100 11.17 24.73 11.75
N ILE A 101 9.90 24.67 11.31
CA ILE A 101 9.01 25.84 11.27
C ILE A 101 8.81 26.40 12.69
N LYS A 102 8.53 25.54 13.68
CA LYS A 102 8.40 25.98 15.08
C LYS A 102 9.68 26.64 15.61
N ARG A 103 10.85 26.11 15.27
CA ARG A 103 12.13 26.64 15.74
C ARG A 103 12.50 27.97 15.06
N ASN A 104 12.14 28.13 13.80
CA ASN A 104 12.51 29.30 12.99
C ASN A 104 11.35 30.30 12.80
N GLN A 105 10.31 30.28 13.64
CA GLN A 105 9.15 31.18 13.50
C GLN A 105 9.54 32.67 13.46
N ALA A 106 10.45 33.10 14.34
CA ALA A 106 10.90 34.50 14.37
C ALA A 106 11.61 34.90 13.06
N LEU A 107 12.42 34.00 12.50
CA LEU A 107 13.12 34.21 11.24
C LEU A 107 12.14 34.29 10.05
N LEU A 108 11.11 33.43 10.05
CA LEU A 108 10.04 33.46 9.05
C LEU A 108 9.24 34.78 9.11
N LEU A 109 8.96 35.29 10.30
CA LEU A 109 8.30 36.60 10.47
C LEU A 109 9.16 37.74 9.93
N LEU A 110 10.47 37.73 10.24
CA LEU A 110 11.42 38.71 9.69
C LEU A 110 11.51 38.64 8.16
N LEU A 111 11.57 37.44 7.59
CA LEU A 111 11.61 37.22 6.14
C LEU A 111 10.32 37.73 5.48
N ALA A 112 9.16 37.45 6.07
CA ALA A 112 7.88 37.93 5.57
C ALA A 112 7.79 39.46 5.61
N LEU A 113 8.25 40.08 6.69
CA LEU A 113 8.30 41.54 6.81
C LEU A 113 9.20 42.16 5.73
N LEU A 114 10.39 41.59 5.53
CA LEU A 114 11.33 42.02 4.48
C LEU A 114 10.71 41.93 3.09
N LEU A 115 10.02 40.84 2.77
CA LEU A 115 9.32 40.67 1.48
C LEU A 115 8.24 41.72 1.28
N VAL A 116 7.46 42.04 2.31
CA VAL A 116 6.44 43.10 2.24
C VAL A 116 7.09 44.45 1.97
N CYS A 117 8.17 44.80 2.68
CA CYS A 117 8.91 46.04 2.43
C CYS A 117 9.43 46.13 1.00
N LEU A 118 9.96 45.01 0.48
CA LEU A 118 10.53 44.93 -0.86
C LEU A 118 9.45 45.06 -1.95
N LEU A 119 8.28 44.44 -1.75
CA LEU A 119 7.13 44.58 -2.64
C LEU A 119 6.61 46.02 -2.67
N VAL A 120 6.50 46.67 -1.51
CA VAL A 120 6.07 48.08 -1.43
C VAL A 120 7.06 48.98 -2.17
N ALA A 121 8.36 48.78 -1.97
CA ALA A 121 9.39 49.56 -2.67
C ALA A 121 9.31 49.40 -4.19
N LEU A 122 9.11 48.16 -4.68
CA LEU A 122 8.98 47.88 -6.12
C LEU A 122 7.69 48.44 -6.73
N LEU A 123 6.61 48.57 -5.96
CA LEU A 123 5.36 49.18 -6.42
C LEU A 123 5.42 50.71 -6.41
N GLN A 124 6.37 51.29 -5.66
CA GLN A 124 6.59 52.73 -5.56
C GLN A 124 7.71 53.25 -6.48
N SER A 125 8.46 52.34 -7.12
CA SER A 125 9.45 52.62 -8.17
C SER A 125 8.82 52.53 -9.56
#